data_AF-A0A7S0KZE9-F1
#
_entry.id   AF-A0A7S0KZE9-F1
#
_cell.length_a   1.000
_cell.length_b   1.000
_cell.length_c   1.000
_cell.angle_alpha   90.00
_cell.angle_beta   90.00
_cell.angle_gamma   90.00
#
_symmetry.space_group_name_H-M   'P 1'
#
loop_
_entity.id
_entity.type
_entity.pdbx_description
1 polymer ?
#
loop_
_entity_poly.entity_id
_entity_poly.type
_entity_poly.pdbx_seq_one_letter_code
_entity_poly.pdbx_strand_id
1 'polypeptide(L)'
;DERRVERWRVVETTVGPQGRCSATGLQLRSPEVTPAEADEMLASVRRTLGSRSAGAEWSSFVGFVKSQGPFEYVLDGANIGFFGQGKELTKAKKERSSARGEVAKAELPPPADETRSTPRAEGEHMRGAPPAGAPGKR
;
A
#
# COMPACT_ATOMS: atom_id res chain seq x y z
N ASP A 1 5.61 -38.91 -54.60
CA ASP A 1 5.83 -37.52 -54.16
C ASP A 1 4.88 -37.25 -53.00
N GLU A 2 5.28 -37.62 -51.79
CA GLU A 2 4.44 -37.51 -50.60
C GLU A 2 4.78 -36.23 -49.85
N ARG A 3 3.99 -35.17 -50.07
CA ARG A 3 4.02 -33.97 -49.22
C ARG A 3 3.47 -34.35 -47.84
N ARG A 4 4.37 -34.56 -46.88
CA ARG A 4 4.04 -34.70 -45.47
C ARG A 4 3.45 -33.38 -44.99
N VAL A 5 2.14 -33.34 -44.76
CA VAL A 5 1.47 -32.18 -44.17
C VAL A 5 1.73 -32.24 -42.66
N GLU A 6 2.71 -31.49 -42.18
CA GLU A 6 3.00 -31.41 -40.76
C GLU A 6 1.86 -30.67 -40.04
N ARG A 7 1.23 -31.33 -39.06
CA ARG A 7 0.21 -30.72 -38.20
C ARG A 7 0.89 -30.19 -36.94
N TRP A 8 0.65 -28.93 -36.62
CA TRP A 8 1.11 -28.33 -35.38
C TRP A 8 0.52 -29.07 -34.16
N ARG A 9 1.39 -29.40 -33.21
CA ARG A 9 0.98 -29.90 -31.90
C ARG A 9 1.06 -28.74 -30.90
N VAL A 10 -0.07 -28.41 -30.29
CA VAL A 10 -0.17 -27.39 -29.25
C VAL A 10 -0.30 -28.11 -27.90
N VAL A 11 0.48 -27.68 -26.92
CA VAL A 11 0.51 -28.28 -25.57
C VAL A 11 0.64 -27.17 -24.55
N GLU A 12 -0.16 -27.22 -23.49
CA GLU A 12 0.01 -26.38 -22.31
C GLU A 12 1.13 -26.96 -21.43
N THR A 13 2.05 -26.11 -21.00
CA THR A 13 3.27 -26.55 -20.30
C THR A 13 3.81 -25.43 -19.42
N THR A 14 4.72 -25.80 -18.54
CA THR A 14 5.49 -24.86 -17.71
C THR A 14 6.89 -24.64 -18.26
N VAL A 15 7.56 -23.63 -17.69
CA VAL A 15 8.97 -23.33 -17.90
C VAL A 15 9.67 -23.45 -16.54
N GLY A 16 10.74 -24.23 -16.49
CA GLY A 16 11.55 -24.38 -15.28
C GLY A 16 12.39 -23.13 -14.98
N PRO A 17 12.98 -23.02 -13.77
CA PRO A 17 13.73 -21.83 -13.34
C PRO A 17 14.97 -21.54 -14.21
N GLN A 18 15.50 -22.53 -14.93
CA GLN A 18 16.60 -22.36 -15.89
C GLN A 18 16.10 -21.86 -17.27
N GLY A 19 14.81 -21.59 -17.43
CA GLY A 19 14.22 -21.13 -18.69
C GLY A 19 14.02 -22.25 -19.72
N ARG A 20 13.88 -23.50 -19.30
CA ARG A 20 13.61 -24.64 -20.20
C ARG A 20 12.14 -25.01 -20.24
N CYS A 21 11.58 -25.15 -21.44
CA CYS A 21 10.21 -25.61 -21.67
C CYS A 21 10.06 -27.09 -21.29
N SER A 22 9.08 -27.43 -20.44
CA SER A 22 8.88 -28.81 -19.99
C SER A 22 8.35 -29.74 -21.09
N ALA A 23 7.66 -29.22 -22.11
CA ALA A 23 7.11 -30.03 -23.21
C ALA A 23 8.11 -30.30 -24.35
N THR A 24 9.03 -29.37 -24.63
CA THR A 24 9.97 -29.46 -25.77
C THR A 24 11.43 -29.59 -25.35
N GLY A 25 11.77 -29.30 -24.10
CA GLY A 25 13.16 -29.22 -23.61
C GLY A 25 13.95 -28.01 -24.12
N LEU A 26 13.36 -27.20 -25.00
CA LEU A 26 14.00 -26.03 -25.62
C LEU A 26 14.25 -24.93 -24.59
N GLN A 27 15.35 -24.21 -24.79
CA GLN A 27 15.76 -23.06 -23.98
C GLN A 27 15.06 -21.79 -24.49
N LEU A 28 14.40 -21.08 -23.58
CA LEU A 28 13.91 -19.73 -23.86
C LEU A 28 15.08 -18.76 -23.99
N ARG A 29 14.95 -17.83 -24.93
CA ARG A 29 15.87 -16.71 -25.08
C ARG A 29 15.45 -15.57 -24.17
N SER A 30 16.42 -14.95 -23.51
CA SER A 30 16.23 -13.64 -22.89
C SER A 30 16.07 -12.62 -24.02
N PRO A 31 14.99 -11.82 -24.05
CA PRO A 31 14.90 -10.68 -24.94
C PRO A 31 15.93 -9.64 -24.51
N GLU A 32 16.83 -9.27 -25.41
CA GLU A 32 17.80 -8.20 -25.19
C GLU A 32 17.20 -6.87 -25.62
N VAL A 33 17.36 -5.83 -24.80
CA VAL A 33 16.99 -4.45 -25.16
C VAL A 33 18.10 -3.88 -26.03
N THR A 34 17.77 -3.45 -27.24
CA THR A 34 18.76 -2.86 -28.14
C THR A 34 19.19 -1.46 -27.66
N PRO A 35 20.39 -0.98 -28.05
CA PRO A 35 20.80 0.38 -27.72
C PRO A 35 19.81 1.45 -28.18
N ALA A 36 19.20 1.26 -29.36
CA ALA A 36 18.21 2.19 -29.90
C ALA A 36 16.93 2.26 -29.04
N GLU A 37 16.43 1.11 -28.58
CA GLU A 37 15.26 1.05 -27.69
C GLU A 37 15.57 1.67 -26.32
N ALA A 38 16.79 1.46 -25.80
CA ALA A 38 17.24 2.07 -24.56
C ALA A 38 17.32 3.60 -24.67
N ASP A 39 17.85 4.12 -25.79
CA ASP A 39 17.92 5.57 -26.04
C ASP A 39 16.54 6.21 -26.17
N GLU A 40 15.61 5.55 -26.86
CA GLU A 40 14.21 6.00 -26.96
C GLU A 40 13.54 6.05 -25.58
N MET A 41 13.72 5.00 -24.78
CA MET A 41 13.22 4.94 -23.41
C MET A 41 13.79 6.08 -22.56
N LEU A 42 15.10 6.34 -22.66
CA LEU A 42 15.76 7.42 -21.94
C LEU A 42 15.22 8.80 -22.35
N ALA A 43 14.96 9.02 -23.64
CA ALA A 43 14.36 10.25 -24.13
C ALA A 43 12.94 10.47 -23.57
N SER A 44 12.14 9.40 -23.50
CA SER A 44 10.80 9.43 -22.92
C SER A 44 10.82 9.78 -21.42
N VAL A 45 11.73 9.17 -20.67
CA VAL A 45 11.94 9.46 -19.24
C VAL A 45 12.29 10.93 -19.04
N ARG A 46 13.24 11.47 -19.82
CA ARG A 46 13.63 12.89 -19.75
C ARG A 46 12.47 13.83 -20.04
N ARG A 47 11.64 13.52 -21.02
CA ARG A 47 10.43 14.31 -21.34
C ARG A 47 9.42 14.32 -20.20
N THR A 48 9.27 13.18 -19.53
CA THR A 48 8.33 12.99 -18.43
C THR A 48 8.78 13.72 -17.16
N LEU A 49 10.08 13.72 -16.89
CA LEU A 49 10.67 14.36 -15.71
C LEU A 49 10.92 15.86 -15.91
N GLY A 50 11.32 16.27 -17.12
CA GLY A 50 11.58 17.68 -17.46
C GLY A 50 10.33 18.54 -17.64
N SER A 51 9.15 17.93 -17.81
CA SER A 51 7.86 18.66 -17.84
C SER A 51 7.28 18.92 -16.44
N ARG A 52 7.88 18.37 -15.38
CA ARG A 52 7.51 18.63 -13.99
C ARG A 52 8.44 19.69 -13.39
N SER A 53 7.99 20.36 -12.33
CA SER A 53 8.63 21.49 -11.62
C SER A 53 10.01 21.19 -10.97
N ALA A 54 10.68 20.10 -11.34
CA ALA A 54 11.91 19.60 -10.73
C ALA A 54 13.11 19.53 -11.70
N GLY A 55 13.09 20.28 -12.81
CA GLY A 55 14.13 20.21 -13.85
C GLY A 55 15.57 20.48 -13.37
N ALA A 56 15.75 21.38 -12.38
CA ALA A 56 17.05 21.68 -11.78
C ALA A 56 17.55 20.52 -10.89
N GLU A 57 16.70 19.98 -10.02
CA GLU A 57 17.00 18.83 -9.16
C GLU A 57 17.34 17.59 -10.00
N TRP A 58 16.57 17.35 -11.07
CA TRP A 58 16.84 16.27 -12.01
C TRP A 58 18.21 16.42 -12.68
N SER A 59 18.55 17.63 -13.13
CA SER A 59 19.84 17.89 -13.77
C SER A 59 21.02 17.69 -12.81
N SER A 60 20.87 18.13 -11.55
CA SER A 60 21.84 17.90 -10.48
C SER A 60 22.05 16.40 -10.22
N PHE A 61 20.96 15.64 -10.09
CA PHE A 61 21.01 14.19 -9.91
C PHE A 61 21.69 13.48 -11.08
N VAL A 62 21.38 13.85 -12.33
CA VAL A 62 22.05 13.29 -13.51
C VAL A 62 23.55 13.58 -13.49
N GLY A 63 23.95 14.78 -13.07
CA GLY A 63 25.36 15.14 -12.90
C GLY A 63 26.06 14.26 -11.87
N PHE A 64 25.43 14.07 -10.70
CA PHE A 64 25.92 13.18 -9.65
C PHE A 64 26.11 11.75 -10.16
N VAL A 65 25.09 11.14 -10.77
CA VAL A 65 25.14 9.75 -11.27
C VAL A 65 26.28 9.55 -12.27
N LYS A 66 26.47 10.50 -13.20
CA LYS A 66 27.57 10.46 -14.18
C LYS A 66 28.95 10.53 -13.53
N SER A 67 29.09 11.24 -12.41
CA SER A 67 30.37 11.42 -11.72
C SER A 67 30.77 10.24 -10.83
N GLN A 68 29.81 9.45 -10.37
CA GLN A 68 30.03 8.41 -9.35
C GLN A 68 29.96 6.98 -9.91
N GLY A 69 29.33 6.79 -11.08
CA GLY A 69 29.18 5.47 -11.70
C GLY A 69 30.47 4.91 -12.33
N PRO A 70 30.43 3.67 -12.83
CA PRO A 70 29.24 2.85 -13.07
C PRO A 70 28.72 2.12 -11.83
N PHE A 71 27.42 1.88 -11.80
CA PHE A 71 26.75 1.09 -10.76
C PHE A 71 26.21 -0.20 -11.35
N GLU A 72 26.40 -1.31 -10.65
CA GLU A 72 25.82 -2.60 -11.03
C GLU A 72 24.33 -2.69 -10.66
N TYR A 73 23.95 -2.04 -9.56
CA TYR A 73 22.58 -2.06 -9.04
C TYR A 73 22.12 -0.65 -8.65
N VAL A 74 20.84 -0.37 -8.87
CA VAL A 74 20.14 0.81 -8.36
C VAL A 74 19.01 0.33 -7.48
N LEU A 75 18.99 0.81 -6.23
CA LEU A 75 18.04 0.39 -5.21
C LEU A 75 17.02 1.49 -4.96
N ASP A 76 15.73 1.14 -5.01
CA ASP A 76 14.67 2.00 -4.48
C ASP A 76 14.63 1.87 -2.95
N GLY A 77 15.34 2.77 -2.26
CA GLY A 77 15.45 2.76 -0.82
C GLY A 77 14.11 2.94 -0.10
N ALA A 78 13.16 3.68 -0.69
CA ALA A 78 11.83 3.84 -0.10
C ALA A 78 11.05 2.53 -0.19
N ASN A 79 11.04 1.89 -1.36
CA ASN A 79 10.39 0.59 -1.52
C ASN A 79 10.98 -0.46 -0.56
N ILE A 80 12.31 -0.59 -0.52
CA ILE A 80 12.99 -1.54 0.36
C ILE A 80 12.68 -1.25 1.83
N GLY A 81 12.77 0.02 2.24
CA GLY A 81 12.52 0.42 3.61
C GLY A 81 11.09 0.10 4.06
N PHE A 82 10.09 0.37 3.21
CA PHE A 82 8.68 0.19 3.56
C PHE A 82 8.09 -1.17 3.16
N PHE A 83 8.85 -2.04 2.49
CA PHE A 83 8.37 -3.35 2.06
C PHE A 83 7.92 -4.18 3.28
N GLY A 84 6.67 -4.66 3.25
CA GLY A 84 6.12 -5.51 4.32
C GLY A 84 5.67 -4.78 5.60
N GLN A 85 6.00 -3.50 5.79
CA GLN A 85 5.69 -2.79 7.05
C GLN A 85 4.18 -2.66 7.37
N GLY A 86 3.32 -2.58 6.34
CA GLY A 86 1.86 -2.54 6.53
C GLY A 86 1.26 -3.81 7.16
N LYS A 87 1.94 -4.95 7.01
CA LYS A 87 1.52 -6.25 7.58
C LYS A 87 1.82 -6.32 9.09
N GLU A 88 2.91 -5.70 9.52
CA GLU A 88 3.30 -5.66 10.93
C GLU A 88 2.41 -4.71 11.73
N LEU A 89 2.06 -3.55 11.17
CA LEU A 89 1.13 -2.60 11.81
C LEU A 89 -0.29 -3.17 11.95
N THR A 90 -0.75 -3.97 10.98
CA THR A 90 -2.07 -4.63 11.04
C THR A 90 -2.09 -5.81 12.00
N LYS A 91 -1.00 -6.59 12.08
CA LYS A 91 -0.81 -7.62 13.11
C LYS A 91 -0.81 -7.03 14.51
N ALA A 92 -0.02 -5.99 14.75
CA ALA A 92 0.03 -5.30 16.05
C ALA A 92 -1.33 -4.67 16.43
N LYS A 93 -2.07 -4.13 15.45
CA LYS A 93 -3.42 -3.58 15.68
C LYS A 93 -4.44 -4.67 16.03
N LYS A 94 -4.36 -5.83 15.36
CA LYS A 94 -5.20 -7.01 15.65
C LYS A 94 -4.91 -7.55 17.05
N GLU A 95 -3.64 -7.70 17.41
CA GLU A 95 -3.21 -8.14 18.74
C GLU A 95 -3.67 -7.17 19.85
N ARG A 96 -3.51 -5.85 19.65
CA ARG A 96 -4.03 -4.84 20.60
C ARG A 96 -5.55 -4.84 20.71
N SER A 97 -6.28 -5.08 19.61
CA SER A 97 -7.74 -5.18 19.64
C SER A 97 -8.23 -6.45 20.34
N SER A 98 -7.50 -7.57 20.18
CA SER A 98 -7.81 -8.84 20.85
C SER A 98 -7.56 -8.73 22.36
N ALA A 99 -6.43 -8.14 22.77
CA ALA A 99 -6.14 -7.88 24.18
C ALA A 99 -7.18 -6.95 24.84
N ARG A 100 -7.70 -5.95 24.11
CA ARG A 100 -8.72 -5.04 24.64
C ARG A 100 -10.11 -5.68 24.78
N GLY A 101 -10.45 -6.63 23.91
CA GLY A 101 -11.69 -7.41 24.03
C GLY A 101 -11.70 -8.37 25.22
N GLU A 102 -10.53 -8.85 25.63
CA GLU A 102 -10.37 -9.75 26.77
C GLU A 102 -10.57 -9.03 28.12
N VAL A 103 -10.08 -7.79 28.24
CA VAL A 103 -10.26 -6.95 29.43
C VAL A 103 -11.73 -6.55 29.65
N ALA A 104 -12.50 -6.34 28.57
CA ALA A 104 -13.92 -6.00 28.67
C ALA A 104 -14.83 -7.15 29.12
N LYS A 105 -14.32 -8.40 29.12
CA LYS A 105 -15.08 -9.58 29.57
C LYS A 105 -14.91 -9.87 31.07
N ALA A 106 -13.96 -9.18 31.73
CA ALA A 106 -13.76 -9.22 33.17
C ALA A 106 -14.48 -8.04 33.84
N GLU A 107 -15.78 -7.89 33.60
CA GLU A 107 -16.60 -6.91 34.34
C GLU A 107 -17.01 -7.51 35.70
N LEU A 108 -16.80 -6.74 36.77
CA LEU A 108 -17.01 -7.12 38.17
C LEU A 108 -18.44 -7.67 38.41
N PRO A 109 -18.62 -8.61 39.36
CA PRO A 109 -19.96 -9.04 39.75
C PRO A 109 -20.77 -7.85 40.31
N PRO A 110 -22.09 -7.79 40.04
CA PRO A 110 -22.93 -6.68 40.50
C PRO A 110 -22.98 -6.66 42.04
N PRO A 111 -23.04 -5.46 42.66
CA PRO A 111 -23.14 -5.34 44.11
C PRO A 111 -24.49 -5.88 44.59
N ALA A 112 -24.47 -6.55 45.74
CA ALA A 112 -25.65 -7.15 46.37
C ALA A 112 -26.66 -6.08 46.81
N ASP A 113 -27.92 -6.42 46.61
CA ASP A 113 -29.13 -5.63 46.85
C ASP A 113 -29.36 -5.39 48.36
N GLU A 114 -29.39 -4.13 48.79
CA GLU A 114 -29.89 -3.75 50.12
C GLU A 114 -31.01 -2.70 49.99
N THR A 115 -32.19 -3.18 50.36
CA THR A 115 -33.49 -2.52 50.52
C THR A 115 -33.47 -1.13 51.17
N ARG A 116 -34.28 -0.19 50.66
CA ARG A 116 -35.02 0.76 51.54
C ARG A 116 -36.23 1.43 50.89
N SER A 117 -37.36 1.37 51.61
CA SER A 117 -38.67 1.92 51.29
C SER A 117 -38.82 3.44 51.58
N THR A 118 -39.41 4.15 50.60
CA THR A 118 -40.45 5.22 50.67
C THR A 118 -40.20 6.55 51.46
N PRO A 119 -41.06 7.59 51.35
CA PRO A 119 -40.93 8.69 50.36
C PRO A 119 -41.06 10.10 51.00
N ARG A 120 -41.06 11.21 50.22
CA ARG A 120 -41.96 12.40 50.34
C ARG A 120 -41.45 13.70 49.65
N ALA A 121 -42.46 14.44 49.16
CA ALA A 121 -42.63 15.90 49.01
C ALA A 121 -42.40 16.58 47.65
N GLU A 122 -43.50 17.24 47.27
CA GLU A 122 -43.82 18.10 46.13
C GLU A 122 -43.29 19.55 46.29
N GLY A 123 -43.42 20.32 45.22
CA GLY A 123 -43.45 21.80 45.22
C GLY A 123 -42.22 22.41 44.55
N GLU A 124 -42.29 23.41 43.66
CA GLU A 124 -43.40 24.21 43.17
C GLU A 124 -42.89 25.03 41.97
N HIS A 125 -43.83 25.48 41.15
CA HIS A 125 -43.72 26.38 39.99
C HIS A 125 -43.01 27.71 40.29
N MET A 126 -42.32 28.29 39.29
CA MET A 126 -42.62 29.65 38.81
C MET A 126 -41.88 29.96 37.50
N ARG A 127 -42.62 30.62 36.60
CA ARG A 127 -42.27 30.98 35.23
C ARG A 127 -41.47 32.29 35.19
N GLY A 128 -40.63 32.45 34.18
CA GLY A 128 -40.06 33.75 33.80
C GLY A 128 -39.44 33.67 32.40
N ALA A 129 -40.09 34.30 31.44
CA ALA A 129 -39.76 34.32 30.01
C ALA A 129 -38.61 35.32 29.69
N PRO A 130 -38.04 35.28 28.46
CA PRO A 130 -36.75 35.86 28.07
C PRO A 130 -36.93 37.28 27.48
N PRO A 131 -35.91 37.99 26.94
CA PRO A 131 -35.51 37.75 25.53
C PRO A 131 -34.09 38.20 25.08
N ALA A 132 -33.77 37.76 23.85
CA ALA A 132 -33.10 38.47 22.74
C ALA A 132 -31.62 38.90 22.81
N GLY A 133 -30.89 38.51 21.76
CA GLY A 133 -29.69 39.24 21.31
C GLY A 133 -28.66 38.39 20.56
N ALA A 134 -28.86 38.18 19.25
CA ALA A 134 -27.77 37.87 18.31
C ALA A 134 -27.08 39.20 17.86
N PRO A 135 -26.13 39.27 16.90
CA PRO A 135 -25.31 38.26 16.22
C PRO A 135 -23.80 38.65 16.14
N GLY A 136 -22.96 37.80 15.53
CA GLY A 136 -21.62 38.22 15.09
C GLY A 136 -20.77 37.09 14.53
N LYS A 137 -20.87 36.85 13.22
CA LYS A 137 -19.85 36.13 12.44
C LYS A 137 -19.05 37.15 11.63
N ARG A 138 -17.73 37.09 11.76
CA ARG A 138 -16.77 37.60 10.78
C ARG A 138 -16.32 36.44 9.91
#